data_AF-A0A6J0BL52-F1
#
_entry.id   AF-A0A6J0BL52-F1
#
_cell.length_a   1.000
_cell.length_b   1.000
_cell.length_c   1.000
_cell.angle_alpha   90.00
_cell.angle_beta   90.00
_cell.angle_gamma   90.00
#
_symmetry.space_group_name_H-M   'P 1'
#
loop_
_entity.id
_entity.type
_entity.pdbx_description
1 polymer ?
#
loop_
_entity_poly.entity_id
_entity_poly.type
_entity_poly.pdbx_seq_one_letter_code
_entity_poly.pdbx_strand_id
1 'polypeptide(L)'
;MSKLLFFVCIVMLVGTVISATTSYGNMRYSSSMTVPRSTQGTACGRHGDSCVGRNAKQCCSGTSCHRYAGRCQAIITEADLAEARFKILGTREKAQ
;
A
#
# COMPACT_ATOMS: atom_id res chain seq x y z
N MET A 1 34.04 2.17 44.68
CA MET A 1 33.85 3.20 43.63
C MET A 1 33.47 2.63 42.27
N SER A 2 33.93 1.43 41.90
CA SER A 2 33.61 0.79 40.61
C SER A 2 32.11 0.42 40.41
N LYS A 3 31.43 -0.10 41.44
CA LYS A 3 30.03 -0.58 41.32
C LYS A 3 29.03 0.53 40.94
N LEU A 4 29.25 1.75 41.44
CA LEU A 4 28.38 2.89 41.16
C LEU A 4 28.47 3.33 39.69
N LEU A 5 29.67 3.31 39.10
CA LEU A 5 29.88 3.56 37.67
C LEU A 5 29.22 2.49 36.79
N PHE A 6 29.29 1.22 37.18
CA PHE A 6 28.60 0.15 36.45
C PHE A 6 27.07 0.33 36.46
N PHE A 7 26.48 0.69 37.61
CA PHE A 7 25.04 0.97 37.68
C PHE A 7 24.64 2.18 36.83
N VAL A 8 25.43 3.26 36.83
CA VAL A 8 25.16 4.44 35.98
C VAL A 8 25.24 4.12 34.49
N CYS A 9 26.23 3.32 34.06
CA CYS A 9 26.34 2.88 32.66
C CYS A 9 25.16 2.00 32.23
N ILE A 10 24.72 1.07 33.09
CA ILE A 10 23.59 0.19 32.78
C ILE A 10 22.29 1.00 32.64
N VAL A 11 22.05 1.95 33.55
CA VAL A 11 20.84 2.81 33.50
C VAL A 11 20.83 3.70 32.25
N MET A 12 21.97 4.27 31.86
CA MET A 12 22.09 5.08 30.63
C MET A 12 21.89 4.26 29.35
N LEU A 13 22.41 3.04 29.29
CA LEU A 13 22.21 2.16 28.13
C LEU A 13 20.76 1.70 27.98
N VAL A 14 20.06 1.38 29.08
CA VAL A 14 18.64 0.99 29.00
C VAL A 14 17.75 2.19 28.65
N GLY A 15 18.01 3.37 29.21
CA GLY A 15 17.22 4.58 28.92
C GLY A 15 17.34 5.09 27.47
N THR A 16 18.51 4.94 26.85
CA THR A 16 18.74 5.35 25.45
C THR A 16 18.04 4.42 24.45
N VAL A 17 17.93 3.12 24.73
CA VAL A 17 17.19 2.16 23.87
C VAL A 17 15.69 2.43 23.87
N ILE A 18 15.10 2.80 25.02
CA ILE A 18 13.65 3.09 25.11
C ILE A 18 13.31 4.37 24.33
N SER A 19 14.15 5.40 24.41
CA SER A 19 13.90 6.70 23.76
C SER A 19 14.07 6.69 22.23
N ALA A 20 14.78 5.69 21.68
CA ALA A 20 14.88 5.49 20.23
C ALA A 20 13.60 4.90 19.62
N THR A 21 12.73 4.28 20.42
CA THR A 21 11.47 3.68 19.93
C THR A 21 10.27 4.62 19.97
N THR A 22 10.31 5.69 20.77
CA THR A 22 9.20 6.67 20.89
C THR A 22 9.33 7.85 19.93
N SER A 23 10.47 8.04 19.26
CA SER A 23 10.65 9.07 18.22
C SER A 23 10.21 8.64 16.80
N TYR A 24 9.43 7.56 16.69
CA TYR A 24 8.65 7.24 15.49
C TYR A 24 7.13 7.31 15.74
N GLY A 25 6.72 7.69 16.96
CA GLY A 25 5.32 7.76 17.39
C GLY A 25 4.71 9.15 17.26
N ASN A 26 4.91 9.84 16.14
CA ASN A 26 4.13 11.03 15.81
C ASN A 26 3.70 11.02 14.34
N MET A 27 3.14 9.88 13.89
CA MET A 27 2.20 9.95 12.79
C MET A 27 0.96 10.66 13.31
N ARG A 28 0.90 11.97 13.02
CA ARG A 28 -0.36 12.69 12.95
C ARG A 28 -1.31 11.82 12.13
N TYR A 29 -2.34 11.30 12.76
CA TYR A 29 -3.58 10.98 12.07
C TYR A 29 -4.16 12.33 11.61
N SER A 30 -3.57 12.89 10.56
CA SER A 30 -4.24 13.88 9.75
C SER A 30 -5.38 13.13 9.09
N SER A 31 -6.57 13.27 9.65
CA SER A 31 -7.82 13.19 8.90
C SER A 31 -7.86 14.33 7.87
N SER A 32 -6.88 14.33 6.97
CA SER A 32 -6.89 15.04 5.72
C SER A 32 -7.02 13.95 4.69
N MET A 33 -8.19 13.90 4.06
CA MET A 33 -8.48 13.12 2.89
C MET A 33 -7.64 13.64 1.71
N THR A 34 -6.32 13.58 1.82
CA THR A 34 -5.38 13.78 0.73
C THR A 34 -5.01 12.40 0.23
N VAL A 35 -5.96 11.80 -0.52
CA VAL A 35 -5.60 10.87 -1.59
C VAL A 35 -4.45 11.55 -2.34
N PRO A 36 -3.33 10.88 -2.63
CA PRO A 36 -2.26 11.46 -3.43
C PRO A 36 -2.86 11.79 -4.80
N ARG A 37 -3.33 13.03 -4.95
CA ARG A 37 -3.80 13.56 -6.22
C ARG A 37 -2.55 13.63 -7.05
N SER A 38 -2.37 12.64 -7.91
CA SER A 38 -1.44 12.69 -9.02
C SER A 38 -1.73 13.98 -9.78
N THR A 39 -0.99 15.04 -9.48
CA THR A 39 -0.98 16.30 -10.22
C THR A 39 -0.24 16.09 -11.53
N GLN A 40 -0.80 15.26 -12.39
CA GLN A 40 -0.44 15.13 -13.79
C GLN A 40 -1.75 15.05 -14.56
N GLY A 41 -2.13 16.19 -15.15
CA GLY A 41 -3.41 16.49 -15.78
C GLY A 41 -3.91 15.46 -16.78
N THR A 42 -4.48 14.38 -16.28
CA THR A 42 -5.24 13.39 -17.04
C THR A 42 -6.69 13.50 -16.59
N ALA A 43 -7.62 13.55 -17.55
CA ALA A 43 -9.05 13.76 -17.28
C ALA A 43 -9.74 12.57 -16.56
N CYS A 44 -8.98 11.56 -16.15
CA CYS A 44 -9.43 10.28 -15.61
C CYS A 44 -8.54 9.81 -14.46
N GLY A 45 -9.08 8.94 -13.60
CA GLY A 45 -8.40 8.34 -12.46
C GLY A 45 -7.53 7.14 -12.85
N ARG A 46 -6.36 7.05 -12.22
CA ARG A 46 -5.40 5.95 -12.34
C ARG A 46 -5.79 4.78 -11.44
N HIS A 47 -5.10 3.65 -11.61
CA HIS A 47 -5.29 2.49 -10.76
C HIS A 47 -5.11 2.85 -9.27
N GLY A 48 -6.10 2.51 -8.44
CA GLY A 48 -6.13 2.84 -7.02
C GLY A 48 -6.79 4.17 -6.67
N ASP A 49 -7.08 5.03 -7.64
CA ASP A 49 -7.82 6.28 -7.42
C ASP A 49 -9.27 6.00 -7.04
N SER A 50 -9.83 6.86 -6.21
CA SER A 50 -11.22 6.74 -5.74
C SER A 50 -12.20 7.05 -6.87
N CYS A 51 -13.25 6.24 -6.98
CA CYS A 51 -14.31 6.39 -7.97
C CYS A 51 -15.67 6.06 -7.34
N VAL A 52 -16.73 6.67 -7.87
CA VAL A 52 -18.09 6.56 -7.35
C VAL A 52 -19.03 6.11 -8.47
N GLY A 53 -19.68 4.97 -8.24
CA GLY A 53 -20.63 4.37 -9.18
C GLY A 53 -19.98 3.47 -10.24
N ARG A 54 -20.81 2.81 -11.06
CA ARG A 54 -20.37 1.89 -12.13
C ARG A 54 -19.79 2.63 -13.37
N ASN A 55 -19.59 3.93 -13.28
CA ASN A 55 -19.18 4.73 -14.43
C ASN A 55 -17.68 4.62 -14.66
N ALA A 56 -17.31 3.86 -15.69
CA ALA A 56 -15.93 3.69 -16.14
C ALA A 56 -15.24 5.01 -16.54
N LYS A 57 -15.99 6.07 -16.87
CA LYS A 57 -15.43 7.36 -17.31
C LYS A 57 -14.61 8.09 -16.24
N GLN A 58 -14.81 7.77 -14.96
CA GLN A 58 -13.98 8.31 -13.88
C GLN A 58 -12.60 7.64 -13.82
N CYS A 59 -12.45 6.47 -14.43
CA CYS A 59 -11.22 5.71 -14.50
C CYS A 59 -10.64 5.80 -15.92
N CYS A 60 -9.32 5.71 -16.04
CA CYS A 60 -8.67 5.74 -17.34
C CYS A 60 -8.94 4.47 -18.15
N SER A 61 -8.72 4.53 -19.47
CA SER A 61 -8.88 3.38 -20.37
C SER A 61 -8.13 2.15 -19.86
N GLY A 62 -8.77 0.98 -19.92
CA GLY A 62 -8.24 -0.29 -19.37
C GLY A 62 -8.48 -0.49 -17.87
N THR A 63 -9.12 0.48 -17.20
CA THR A 63 -9.55 0.36 -15.80
C THR A 63 -11.05 0.61 -15.65
N SER A 64 -11.65 0.00 -14.64
CA SER A 64 -13.06 0.18 -14.30
C SER A 64 -13.21 0.42 -12.80
N CYS A 65 -14.28 1.11 -12.40
CA CYS A 65 -14.55 1.34 -11.00
C CYS A 65 -15.07 0.06 -10.35
N HIS A 66 -14.32 -0.47 -9.38
CA HIS A 66 -14.72 -1.65 -8.64
C HIS A 66 -15.88 -1.30 -7.69
N ARG A 67 -17.04 -1.94 -7.89
CA ARG A 67 -18.30 -1.60 -7.21
C ARG A 67 -18.21 -1.55 -5.69
N TYR A 68 -17.44 -2.47 -5.09
CA TYR A 68 -17.35 -2.59 -3.63
C TYR A 68 -16.14 -1.87 -3.04
N ALA A 69 -15.07 -1.69 -3.83
CA ALA A 69 -13.85 -1.07 -3.34
C ALA A 69 -13.88 0.45 -3.52
N GLY A 70 -14.75 0.95 -4.41
CA GLY A 70 -14.83 2.38 -4.75
C GLY A 70 -13.52 2.89 -5.36
N ARG A 71 -12.80 2.03 -6.09
CA ARG A 71 -11.49 2.34 -6.67
C ARG A 71 -11.35 1.85 -8.09
N CYS A 72 -10.59 2.58 -8.90
CA CYS A 72 -10.26 2.20 -10.27
C CYS A 72 -9.32 0.99 -10.27
N GLN A 73 -9.75 -0.12 -10.86
CA GLN A 73 -9.01 -1.37 -10.95
C GLN A 73 -8.82 -1.77 -12.41
N ALA A 74 -7.72 -2.45 -12.74
CA ALA A 74 -7.48 -2.96 -14.09
C ALA A 74 -8.56 -3.98 -14.48
N ILE A 75 -9.05 -3.88 -15.71
CA ILE A 75 -9.96 -4.87 -16.29
C ILE A 75 -9.10 -6.05 -16.73
N ILE A 76 -9.27 -7.20 -16.09
CA ILE A 76 -8.52 -8.42 -16.44
C ILE A 76 -9.39 -9.22 -17.41
N THR A 77 -8.89 -9.48 -18.61
CA THR A 77 -9.60 -10.30 -19.61
C THR A 77 -9.34 -11.79 -19.37
N GLU A 78 -10.16 -12.65 -19.98
CA GLU A 78 -9.95 -14.10 -19.92
C GLU A 78 -8.61 -14.54 -20.50
N ALA A 79 -8.14 -13.84 -21.56
CA ALA A 79 -6.83 -14.07 -22.15
C ALA A 79 -5.70 -13.72 -21.17
N ASP A 80 -5.79 -12.58 -20.48
CA ASP A 80 -4.82 -12.17 -19.45
C ASP A 80 -4.82 -13.17 -18.28
N LEU A 81 -5.99 -13.69 -17.91
CA LEU A 81 -6.13 -14.70 -16.87
C LEU A 81 -5.48 -16.03 -17.27
N ALA A 82 -5.62 -16.45 -18.54
CA ALA A 82 -5.00 -17.64 -19.07
C ALA A 82 -3.47 -17.50 -19.13
N GLU A 83 -2.95 -16.36 -19.60
CA GLU A 83 -1.51 -16.09 -19.64
C GLU A 83 -0.91 -16.08 -18.23
N ALA A 84 -1.56 -15.40 -17.28
CA ALA A 84 -1.14 -15.40 -15.88
C ALA A 84 -1.13 -16.82 -15.30
N ARG A 85 -2.13 -17.64 -15.63
CA ARG A 85 -2.17 -19.06 -15.23
C ARG A 85 -1.01 -19.85 -15.81
N PHE A 86 -0.69 -19.70 -17.10
CA PHE A 86 0.46 -20.38 -17.71
C PHE A 86 1.77 -19.97 -17.05
N LYS A 87 1.92 -18.68 -16.72
CA LYS A 87 3.12 -18.16 -16.04
C LYS A 87 3.29 -18.71 -14.63
N ILE A 88 2.19 -18.93 -13.88
CA ILE A 88 2.23 -19.47 -12.51
C ILE A 88 2.39 -21.00 -12.51
N LEU A 89 1.68 -21.69 -13.40
CA LEU A 89 1.65 -23.16 -13.41
C LEU A 89 2.90 -23.79 -14.04
N GLY A 90 3.71 -23.01 -14.77
CA GLY A 90 5.04 -23.39 -15.24
C GLY A 90 5.09 -24.53 -16.27
N THR A 91 4.03 -25.34 -16.40
CA THR A 91 3.88 -26.45 -17.33
C THR A 91 2.38 -26.80 -17.44
N ARG A 92 1.93 -27.19 -18.64
CA ARG A 92 0.50 -27.44 -18.98
C ARG A 92 -0.10 -28.71 -18.35
N GLU A 93 0.57 -29.34 -17.38
CA GLU A 93 0.27 -30.73 -16.98
C GLU A 93 -0.78 -30.88 -15.87
N LYS A 94 -1.34 -29.80 -15.32
CA LYS A 94 -2.36 -29.88 -14.25
C LYS A 94 -3.66 -29.15 -14.59
N ALA A 95 -4.08 -29.21 -15.85
CA ALA A 95 -5.43 -28.83 -16.28
C ALA A 95 -6.10 -30.05 -16.91
N GLN A 96 -6.29 -31.11 -16.11
CA GLN A 96 -7.16 -32.23 -16.44
C GLN A 96 -8.05 -32.53 -15.24
#